data_AF-A0A317KHB6-F1
#
_entry.id   AF-A0A317KHB6-F1
#
_cell.length_a   1.000
_cell.length_b   1.000
_cell.length_c   1.000
_cell.angle_alpha   90.00
_cell.angle_beta   90.00
_cell.angle_gamma   90.00
#
_symmetry.space_group_name_H-M   'P 1'
#
loop_
_entity.id
_entity.type
_entity.pdbx_description
1 polymer ?
#
loop_
_entity_poly.entity_id
_entity_poly.type
_entity_poly.pdbx_seq_one_letter_code
_entity_poly.pdbx_strand_id
1 'polypeptide(L)'
;MTETTVRVPKQRDRGGRRLARHLAEMVVAMVVGMLLLDPLWRVAGTLLDGADTLARPDVGALVMATDMSLGMAAWMWHRGHGRAATAQMVAAMYVPYLLLLPPWWAGLVGDNALMLGGHLLMLPAMVLVALCHRHAHPAPRPRHPLVAAVVRRWPTGLALLMAVDLWIEPTVLSPWTLLVLPAGYLLIGSWRRQWRDRRLLAVQLAGLAAWAGLAVAAVVGPDDLTGALVAAGWLGHAGWDLAHHRTGRVVPRGYAEWCGVLDAVVGVNVALALLLG
;
A
#
# COMPACT_ATOMS: atom_id res chain seq x y z
N MET A 1 -0.26 -27.93 -58.31
CA MET A 1 0.18 -28.54 -57.05
C MET A 1 0.42 -27.39 -56.08
N THR A 2 -0.57 -27.07 -55.24
CA THR A 2 -0.57 -25.85 -54.42
C THR A 2 -0.52 -26.28 -52.96
N GLU A 3 0.67 -26.25 -52.36
CA GLU A 3 0.86 -26.52 -50.93
C GLU A 3 0.19 -25.43 -50.10
N THR A 4 -0.88 -25.80 -49.40
CA THR A 4 -1.56 -24.92 -48.45
C THR A 4 -0.93 -25.14 -47.08
N THR A 5 0.05 -24.31 -46.71
CA THR A 5 0.65 -24.35 -45.37
C THR A 5 -0.31 -23.70 -44.36
N VAL A 6 -1.01 -24.53 -43.58
CA VAL A 6 -1.83 -24.08 -42.45
C VAL A 6 -0.92 -23.64 -41.30
N ARG A 7 -0.74 -22.33 -41.12
CA ARG A 7 -0.11 -21.80 -39.90
C ARG A 7 -1.07 -21.96 -38.72
N VAL A 8 -0.73 -22.86 -37.81
CA VAL A 8 -1.41 -22.97 -36.51
C VAL A 8 -1.05 -21.72 -35.67
N PRO A 9 -2.03 -20.93 -35.21
CA PRO A 9 -1.74 -19.71 -34.46
C PRO A 9 -1.19 -20.04 -33.06
N LYS A 10 -0.18 -19.27 -32.66
CA LYS A 10 0.54 -19.29 -31.36
C LYS A 10 -0.37 -18.88 -30.18
N GLN A 11 -1.43 -19.64 -29.89
CA GLN A 11 -2.38 -19.35 -28.81
C GLN A 11 -1.80 -19.65 -27.41
N ARG A 12 -0.90 -20.64 -27.28
CA ARG A 12 -0.31 -21.05 -25.98
C ARG A 12 0.48 -19.93 -25.29
N ASP A 13 1.28 -19.15 -26.03
CA ASP A 13 2.08 -18.04 -25.47
C ASP A 13 1.22 -16.89 -24.90
N ARG A 14 0.01 -16.67 -25.45
CA ARG A 14 -0.88 -15.61 -24.98
C ARG A 14 -1.59 -15.98 -23.67
N GLY A 15 -1.85 -17.28 -23.45
CA GLY A 15 -2.42 -17.79 -22.20
C GLY A 15 -1.44 -17.69 -21.03
N GLY A 16 -0.20 -18.14 -21.23
CA GLY A 16 0.85 -18.09 -20.21
C GLY A 16 1.17 -16.67 -19.74
N ARG A 17 1.30 -15.72 -20.68
CA ARG A 17 1.54 -14.31 -20.33
C ARG A 17 0.40 -13.66 -19.56
N ARG A 18 -0.87 -13.99 -19.86
CA ARG A 18 -2.01 -13.49 -19.09
C ARG A 18 -2.03 -14.07 -17.69
N LEU A 19 -1.74 -15.37 -17.54
CA LEU A 19 -1.66 -16.02 -16.24
C LEU A 19 -0.51 -15.44 -15.41
N ALA A 20 0.68 -15.30 -15.99
CA ALA A 20 1.83 -14.70 -15.32
C ALA A 20 1.56 -13.26 -14.88
N ARG A 21 0.93 -12.44 -15.75
CA ARG A 21 0.49 -11.09 -15.38
C ARG A 21 -0.53 -11.12 -14.24
N HIS A 22 -1.50 -12.03 -14.29
CA HIS A 22 -2.49 -12.17 -13.24
C HIS A 22 -1.85 -12.56 -11.90
N LEU A 23 -0.93 -13.53 -11.89
CA LEU A 23 -0.18 -13.92 -10.70
C LEU A 23 0.68 -12.76 -10.18
N ALA A 24 1.36 -12.02 -11.05
CA ALA A 24 2.14 -10.86 -10.67
C ALA A 24 1.27 -9.76 -10.03
N GLU A 25 0.07 -9.49 -10.59
CA GLU A 25 -0.89 -8.55 -9.99
C GLU A 25 -1.34 -9.02 -8.59
N MET A 26 -1.52 -10.32 -8.40
CA MET A 26 -1.88 -10.90 -7.10
C MET A 26 -0.75 -10.77 -6.08
N VAL A 27 0.50 -11.06 -6.47
CA VAL A 27 1.68 -10.89 -5.62
C VAL A 27 1.86 -9.43 -5.22
N VAL A 28 1.69 -8.50 -6.16
CA VAL A 28 1.71 -7.06 -5.84
C VAL A 28 0.62 -6.71 -4.83
N ALA A 29 -0.59 -7.24 -4.99
CA ALA A 29 -1.68 -7.01 -4.03
C ALA A 29 -1.37 -7.59 -2.63
N MET A 30 -0.71 -8.75 -2.55
CA MET A 30 -0.27 -9.35 -1.29
C MET A 30 0.78 -8.49 -0.58
N VAL A 31 1.79 -8.02 -1.33
CA VAL A 31 2.82 -7.12 -0.79
C VAL A 31 2.21 -5.81 -0.31
N VAL A 32 1.30 -5.23 -1.09
CA VAL A 32 0.57 -4.02 -0.68
C VAL A 32 -0.25 -4.28 0.59
N GLY A 33 -0.88 -5.46 0.72
CA GLY A 33 -1.58 -5.86 1.95
C GLY A 33 -0.68 -5.82 3.17
N MET A 34 0.47 -6.51 3.11
CA MET A 34 1.47 -6.51 4.20
C MET A 34 1.92 -5.11 4.57
N LEU A 35 2.29 -4.29 3.59
CA LEU A 35 2.80 -2.94 3.86
C LEU A 35 1.75 -2.01 4.46
N LEU A 36 0.47 -2.18 4.10
CA LEU A 36 -0.60 -1.32 4.61
C LEU A 36 -1.12 -1.75 5.98
N LEU A 37 -1.00 -3.02 6.33
CA LEU A 37 -1.47 -3.57 7.61
C LEU A 37 -0.39 -3.55 8.71
N ASP A 38 0.89 -3.45 8.35
CA ASP A 38 2.01 -3.40 9.30
C ASP A 38 1.85 -2.33 10.40
N PRO A 39 1.47 -1.07 10.10
CA PRO A 39 1.22 -0.05 11.14
C PRO A 39 0.14 -0.47 12.15
N LEU A 40 -0.91 -1.13 11.68
CA LEU A 40 -2.00 -1.56 12.54
C LEU A 40 -1.54 -2.61 13.56
N TRP A 41 -0.67 -3.54 13.14
CA TRP A 41 -0.12 -4.56 14.03
C TRP A 41 0.85 -4.00 15.04
N ARG A 42 1.65 -2.99 14.69
CA ARG A 42 2.54 -2.28 15.63
C ARG A 42 1.73 -1.62 16.74
N VAL A 43 0.72 -0.85 16.37
CA VAL A 43 -0.23 -0.23 17.31
C VAL A 43 -0.93 -1.26 18.19
N ALA A 44 -1.40 -2.37 17.62
CA ALA A 44 -2.03 -3.42 18.41
C ALA A 44 -1.05 -4.07 19.41
N GLY A 45 0.21 -4.28 18.97
CA GLY A 45 1.28 -4.83 19.80
C GLY A 45 1.62 -3.92 20.99
N THR A 46 1.67 -2.60 20.79
CA THR A 46 1.94 -1.64 21.89
C THR A 46 0.76 -1.51 22.84
N LEU A 47 -0.47 -1.42 22.33
CA LEU A 47 -1.65 -1.26 23.17
C LEU A 47 -2.02 -2.50 23.99
N LEU A 48 -1.73 -3.69 23.48
CA LEU A 48 -2.06 -4.96 24.12
C LEU A 48 -0.87 -5.60 24.85
N ASP A 49 0.27 -4.91 24.93
CA ASP A 49 1.55 -5.44 25.44
C ASP A 49 1.91 -6.80 24.79
N GLY A 50 1.57 -6.92 23.51
CA GLY A 50 1.61 -8.16 22.73
C GLY A 50 2.78 -8.22 21.75
N ALA A 51 3.74 -7.29 21.84
CA ALA A 51 4.88 -7.22 20.94
C ALA A 51 5.68 -8.54 20.92
N ASP A 52 5.92 -9.12 22.10
CA ASP A 52 6.58 -10.42 22.23
C ASP A 52 5.75 -11.55 21.59
N THR A 53 4.42 -11.46 21.65
CA THR A 53 3.53 -12.44 21.04
C THR A 53 3.57 -12.34 19.51
N LEU A 54 3.57 -11.13 18.95
CA LEU A 54 3.70 -10.89 17.51
C LEU A 54 5.08 -11.32 16.97
N ALA A 55 6.12 -11.21 17.79
CA ALA A 55 7.47 -11.65 17.44
C ALA A 55 7.63 -13.18 17.40
N ARG A 56 6.69 -13.93 18.00
CA ARG A 56 6.75 -15.39 17.95
C ARG A 56 6.61 -15.89 16.51
N PRO A 57 7.44 -16.84 16.06
CA PRO A 57 7.42 -17.32 14.67
C PRO A 57 6.07 -17.91 14.23
N ASP A 58 5.33 -18.55 15.14
CA ASP A 58 4.00 -19.12 14.88
C ASP A 58 2.95 -18.04 14.63
N VAL A 59 2.93 -17.00 15.46
CA VAL A 59 2.01 -15.86 15.32
C VAL A 59 2.39 -15.00 14.12
N GLY A 60 3.68 -14.64 13.98
CA GLY A 60 4.18 -13.84 12.87
C GLY A 60 3.91 -14.46 11.51
N ALA A 61 4.06 -15.80 11.38
CA ALA A 61 3.73 -16.51 10.15
C ALA A 61 2.23 -16.38 9.79
N LEU A 62 1.34 -16.48 10.78
CA LEU A 62 -0.10 -16.36 10.57
C LEU A 62 -0.54 -14.92 10.32
N VAL A 63 0.04 -13.93 11.01
CA VAL A 63 -0.19 -12.51 10.75
C VAL A 63 0.18 -12.17 9.31
N MET A 64 1.39 -12.54 8.90
CA MET A 64 1.86 -12.35 7.52
C MET A 64 0.94 -13.04 6.50
N ALA A 65 0.57 -14.30 6.72
CA ALA A 65 -0.38 -15.01 5.85
C ALA A 65 -1.74 -14.30 5.78
N THR A 66 -2.19 -13.70 6.89
CA THR A 66 -3.41 -12.90 6.97
C THR A 66 -3.32 -11.64 6.13
N ASP A 67 -2.26 -10.85 6.29
CA ASP A 67 -2.11 -9.58 5.58
C ASP A 67 -2.01 -9.79 4.07
N MET A 68 -1.24 -10.78 3.66
CA MET A 68 -1.14 -11.18 2.26
C MET A 68 -2.50 -11.64 1.71
N SER A 69 -3.25 -12.44 2.49
CA SER A 69 -4.57 -12.94 2.11
C SER A 69 -5.60 -11.83 1.98
N LEU A 70 -5.58 -10.83 2.89
CA LEU A 70 -6.48 -9.67 2.85
C LEU A 70 -6.24 -8.81 1.61
N GLY A 71 -4.97 -8.46 1.33
CA GLY A 71 -4.61 -7.66 0.14
C GLY A 71 -5.03 -8.35 -1.16
N MET A 72 -4.76 -9.66 -1.25
CA MET A 72 -5.16 -10.48 -2.38
C MET A 72 -6.68 -10.61 -2.50
N ALA A 73 -7.40 -10.90 -1.42
CA ALA A 73 -8.85 -11.07 -1.43
C ALA A 73 -9.56 -9.79 -1.89
N ALA A 74 -9.10 -8.63 -1.40
CA ALA A 74 -9.60 -7.32 -1.83
C ALA A 74 -9.40 -7.12 -3.34
N TRP A 75 -8.22 -7.47 -3.88
CA TRP A 75 -7.95 -7.40 -5.31
C TRP A 75 -8.81 -8.36 -6.14
N MET A 76 -9.00 -9.60 -5.66
CA MET A 76 -9.86 -10.58 -6.32
C MET A 76 -11.32 -10.13 -6.39
N TRP A 77 -11.84 -9.56 -5.30
CA TRP A 77 -13.19 -8.97 -5.27
C TRP A 77 -13.31 -7.77 -6.20
N HIS A 78 -12.31 -6.88 -6.20
CA HIS A 78 -12.26 -5.75 -7.13
C HIS A 78 -12.26 -6.21 -8.59
N ARG A 79 -11.64 -7.36 -8.91
CA ARG A 79 -11.69 -7.98 -10.24
C ARG A 79 -13.01 -8.71 -10.53
N GLY A 80 -13.82 -9.03 -9.52
CA GLY A 80 -15.10 -9.72 -9.66
C GLY A 80 -15.00 -11.25 -9.61
N HIS A 81 -13.95 -11.79 -8.98
CA HIS A 81 -13.88 -13.23 -8.72
C HIS A 81 -14.95 -13.62 -7.69
N GLY A 82 -15.56 -14.80 -7.87
CA GLY A 82 -16.56 -15.33 -6.95
C GLY A 82 -15.97 -15.66 -5.57
N ARG A 83 -16.81 -15.61 -4.53
CA ARG A 83 -16.40 -15.83 -3.13
C ARG A 83 -15.71 -17.18 -2.91
N ALA A 84 -16.18 -18.24 -3.59
CA ALA A 84 -15.58 -19.57 -3.51
C ALA A 84 -14.13 -19.59 -4.04
N ALA A 85 -13.87 -18.93 -5.17
CA ALA A 85 -12.52 -18.83 -5.73
C ALA A 85 -11.58 -18.03 -4.80
N THR A 86 -12.08 -16.94 -4.20
CA THR A 86 -11.31 -16.19 -3.20
C THR A 86 -11.01 -17.03 -1.97
N ALA A 87 -12.00 -17.75 -1.43
CA ALA A 87 -11.81 -18.60 -0.25
C ALA A 87 -10.79 -19.72 -0.50
N GLN A 88 -10.83 -20.34 -1.68
CA GLN A 88 -9.84 -21.37 -2.04
C GLN A 88 -8.43 -20.79 -2.21
N MET A 89 -8.33 -19.57 -2.75
CA MET A 89 -7.03 -18.90 -2.85
C MET A 89 -6.48 -18.52 -1.47
N VAL A 90 -7.33 -18.01 -0.56
CA VAL A 90 -6.95 -17.76 0.84
C VAL A 90 -6.54 -19.08 1.52
N ALA A 91 -7.29 -20.16 1.34
CA ALA A 91 -6.93 -21.46 1.89
C ALA A 91 -5.56 -21.95 1.37
N ALA A 92 -5.26 -21.78 0.09
CA ALA A 92 -3.95 -22.12 -0.49
C ALA A 92 -2.78 -21.33 0.12
N MET A 93 -3.05 -20.17 0.73
CA MET A 93 -2.05 -19.38 1.44
C MET A 93 -1.84 -19.85 2.87
N TYR A 94 -2.90 -20.25 3.59
CA TYR A 94 -2.78 -20.72 4.98
C TYR A 94 -2.34 -22.18 5.11
N VAL A 95 -2.83 -23.07 4.23
CA VAL A 95 -2.59 -24.52 4.34
C VAL A 95 -1.09 -24.87 4.45
N PRO A 96 -0.17 -24.28 3.65
CA PRO A 96 1.25 -24.55 3.80
C PRO A 96 1.81 -24.26 5.19
N TYR A 97 1.45 -23.12 5.79
CA TYR A 97 1.90 -22.76 7.14
C TYR A 97 1.28 -23.66 8.20
N LEU A 98 -0.03 -23.96 8.09
CA LEU A 98 -0.72 -24.87 9.00
C LEU A 98 -0.14 -26.30 8.96
N LEU A 99 0.42 -26.73 7.83
CA LEU A 99 1.09 -28.03 7.71
C LEU A 99 2.51 -28.03 8.31
N LEU A 100 3.21 -26.89 8.28
CA LEU A 100 4.57 -26.76 8.82
C LEU A 100 4.60 -26.43 10.33
N LEU A 101 3.51 -25.91 10.89
CA LEU A 101 3.40 -25.60 12.32
C LEU A 101 3.57 -26.83 13.24
N PRO A 102 2.92 -27.99 13.02
CA PRO A 102 3.11 -29.16 13.89
C PRO A 102 4.55 -29.70 13.90
N PRO A 103 5.25 -29.85 12.75
CA PRO A 103 6.68 -30.18 12.74
C PRO A 103 7.57 -29.15 13.44
N TRP A 104 7.23 -27.86 13.34
CA TRP A 104 7.93 -26.79 14.04
C TRP A 104 7.72 -26.88 15.57
N TRP A 105 6.49 -27.11 16.05
CA TRP A 105 6.21 -27.37 17.47
C TRP A 105 6.94 -28.61 18.00
N ALA A 106 7.12 -29.63 17.15
CA ALA A 106 7.91 -30.81 17.49
C ALA A 106 9.43 -30.57 17.48
N GLY A 107 9.90 -29.36 17.13
CA GLY A 107 11.32 -29.01 17.04
C GLY A 107 12.04 -29.64 15.85
N LEU A 108 11.32 -30.22 14.89
CA LEU A 108 11.89 -30.89 13.71
C LEU A 108 12.31 -29.89 12.62
N VAL A 109 11.76 -28.68 12.66
CA VAL A 109 11.90 -27.64 11.65
C VAL A 109 12.23 -26.34 12.36
N GLY A 110 13.28 -25.64 11.94
CA GLY A 110 13.64 -24.32 12.49
C GLY A 110 12.82 -23.18 11.90
N ASP A 111 12.88 -22.01 12.52
CA ASP A 111 12.09 -20.82 12.16
C ASP A 111 12.25 -20.42 10.68
N ASN A 112 13.49 -20.44 10.18
CA ASN A 112 13.77 -20.14 8.78
C ASN A 112 13.09 -21.13 7.82
N ALA A 113 13.00 -22.41 8.21
CA ALA A 113 12.36 -23.43 7.39
C ALA A 113 10.82 -23.35 7.45
N LEU A 114 10.23 -22.93 8.58
CA LEU A 114 8.81 -22.59 8.67
C LEU A 114 8.48 -21.42 7.72
N MET A 115 9.26 -20.34 7.79
CA MET A 115 9.02 -19.13 7.01
C MET A 115 9.30 -19.34 5.51
N LEU A 116 10.47 -19.83 5.15
CA LEU A 116 10.85 -20.05 3.76
C LEU A 116 10.04 -21.21 3.14
N GLY A 117 9.86 -22.30 3.87
CA GLY A 117 9.09 -23.45 3.43
C GLY A 117 7.63 -23.11 3.16
N GLY A 118 7.01 -22.32 4.03
CA GLY A 118 5.64 -21.84 3.85
C GLY A 118 5.48 -21.06 2.54
N HIS A 119 6.39 -20.11 2.26
CA HIS A 119 6.37 -19.35 1.01
C HIS A 119 6.61 -20.21 -0.23
N LEU A 120 7.60 -21.12 -0.17
CA LEU A 120 7.94 -22.00 -1.28
C LEU A 120 6.81 -22.98 -1.62
N LEU A 121 6.02 -23.41 -0.63
CA LEU A 121 4.84 -24.25 -0.82
C LEU A 121 3.59 -23.45 -1.21
N MET A 122 3.48 -22.19 -0.76
CA MET A 122 2.36 -21.31 -1.08
C MET A 122 2.30 -20.96 -2.57
N LEU A 123 3.42 -20.60 -3.20
CA LEU A 123 3.46 -20.27 -4.63
C LEU A 123 2.89 -21.39 -5.54
N PRO A 124 3.32 -22.66 -5.44
CA PRO A 124 2.76 -23.74 -6.24
C PRO A 124 1.30 -24.03 -5.90
N ALA A 125 0.90 -23.92 -4.61
CA ALA A 125 -0.50 -24.08 -4.21
C ALA A 125 -1.41 -23.02 -4.86
N MET A 126 -0.98 -21.76 -4.86
CA MET A 126 -1.70 -20.67 -5.54
C MET A 126 -1.76 -20.87 -7.05
N VAL A 127 -0.66 -21.30 -7.69
CA VAL A 127 -0.64 -21.61 -9.12
C VAL A 127 -1.63 -22.73 -9.44
N LEU A 128 -1.68 -23.78 -8.63
CA LEU A 128 -2.63 -24.88 -8.80
C LEU A 128 -4.08 -24.38 -8.75
N VAL A 129 -4.43 -23.60 -7.72
CA VAL A 129 -5.79 -23.02 -7.58
C VAL A 129 -6.11 -22.09 -8.75
N ALA A 130 -5.17 -21.25 -9.17
CA ALA A 130 -5.35 -20.34 -10.30
C ALA A 130 -5.59 -21.11 -11.61
N LEU A 131 -4.89 -22.24 -11.82
CA LEU A 131 -5.10 -23.12 -12.96
C LEU A 131 -6.45 -23.83 -12.90
N CYS A 132 -6.94 -24.23 -11.72
CA CYS A 132 -8.26 -24.82 -11.55
C CYS A 132 -9.40 -23.80 -11.84
N HIS A 133 -9.19 -22.51 -11.53
CA HIS A 133 -10.21 -21.47 -11.66
C HIS A 133 -10.14 -20.67 -12.96
N ARG A 134 -9.24 -21.01 -13.87
CA ARG A 134 -9.01 -20.30 -15.15
C ARG A 134 -10.24 -20.20 -16.06
N HIS A 135 -11.29 -20.98 -15.80
CA HIS A 135 -12.54 -21.00 -16.58
C HIS A 135 -13.76 -20.54 -15.77
N ALA A 136 -13.57 -20.10 -14.53
CA ALA A 136 -14.67 -19.58 -13.72
C ALA A 136 -15.16 -18.24 -14.31
N HIS A 137 -16.46 -18.15 -14.58
CA HIS A 137 -17.06 -16.91 -15.03
C HIS A 137 -17.06 -15.87 -13.91
N PRO A 138 -16.85 -14.57 -14.24
CA PRO A 138 -16.94 -13.50 -13.25
C PRO A 138 -18.31 -13.51 -12.58
N ALA A 139 -18.35 -13.52 -11.25
CA ALA A 139 -19.60 -13.42 -10.53
C ALA A 139 -20.13 -11.97 -10.60
N PRO A 140 -21.45 -11.74 -10.68
CA PRO A 140 -22.03 -10.41 -10.56
C PRO A 140 -21.59 -9.75 -9.24
N ARG A 141 -21.05 -8.54 -9.30
CA ARG A 141 -20.59 -7.82 -8.11
C ARG A 141 -21.80 -7.32 -7.31
N PRO A 142 -21.95 -7.68 -6.01
CA PRO A 142 -22.95 -7.06 -5.16
C PRO A 142 -22.63 -5.57 -4.99
N ARG A 143 -23.56 -4.69 -5.37
CA ARG A 143 -23.43 -3.23 -5.18
C ARG A 143 -24.16 -2.81 -3.93
N HIS A 144 -23.53 -2.99 -2.76
CA HIS A 144 -24.08 -2.47 -1.53
C HIS A 144 -23.77 -0.97 -1.40
N PRO A 145 -24.75 -0.10 -1.11
CA PRO A 145 -24.54 1.36 -1.05
C PRO A 145 -23.50 1.77 0.00
N LEU A 146 -23.43 1.06 1.14
CA LEU A 146 -22.39 1.29 2.16
C LEU A 146 -20.98 1.00 1.63
N VAL A 147 -20.82 -0.07 0.84
CA VAL A 147 -19.52 -0.41 0.23
C VAL A 147 -19.12 0.67 -0.77
N ALA A 148 -20.06 1.17 -1.57
CA ALA A 148 -19.80 2.29 -2.48
C ALA A 148 -19.43 3.58 -1.73
N ALA A 149 -20.04 3.84 -0.57
CA ALA A 149 -19.70 4.99 0.25
C ALA A 149 -18.30 4.89 0.86
N VAL A 150 -17.92 3.72 1.40
CA VAL A 150 -16.58 3.45 1.92
C VAL A 150 -15.53 3.54 0.81
N VAL A 151 -15.78 2.91 -0.33
CA VAL A 151 -14.88 2.98 -1.50
C VAL A 151 -14.72 4.42 -1.99
N ARG A 152 -15.74 5.28 -1.90
CA ARG A 152 -15.61 6.70 -2.27
C ARG A 152 -14.61 7.44 -1.36
N ARG A 153 -14.50 7.04 -0.10
CA ARG A 153 -13.59 7.62 0.90
C ARG A 153 -12.26 6.86 1.01
N TRP A 154 -11.94 6.01 0.03
CA TRP A 154 -10.68 5.27 0.02
C TRP A 154 -9.43 6.15 0.19
N PRO A 155 -9.33 7.39 -0.34
CA PRO A 155 -8.11 8.18 -0.18
C PRO A 155 -7.90 8.61 1.27
N THR A 156 -8.96 9.08 1.93
CA THR A 156 -8.95 9.42 3.36
C THR A 156 -8.67 8.19 4.22
N GLY A 157 -9.35 7.08 3.95
CA GLY A 157 -9.16 5.83 4.70
C GLY A 157 -7.73 5.31 4.59
N LEU A 158 -7.14 5.37 3.39
CA LEU A 158 -5.74 4.98 3.18
C LEU A 158 -4.77 5.90 3.91
N ALA A 159 -4.99 7.22 3.88
CA ALA A 159 -4.14 8.18 4.58
C ALA A 159 -4.16 7.94 6.10
N LEU A 160 -5.35 7.73 6.67
CA LEU A 160 -5.51 7.44 8.09
C LEU A 160 -4.87 6.12 8.50
N LEU A 161 -5.03 5.08 7.67
CA LEU A 161 -4.39 3.77 7.90
C LEU A 161 -2.87 3.90 7.92
N MET A 162 -2.29 4.57 6.93
CA MET A 162 -0.83 4.78 6.85
C MET A 162 -0.29 5.65 7.98
N ALA A 163 -1.12 6.52 8.55
CA ALA A 163 -0.72 7.43 9.61
C ALA A 163 -0.97 6.87 11.02
N VAL A 164 -1.52 5.66 11.17
CA VAL A 164 -2.02 5.16 12.46
C VAL A 164 -0.94 5.12 13.55
N ASP A 165 0.31 4.81 13.19
CA ASP A 165 1.45 4.79 14.12
C ASP A 165 1.71 6.17 14.76
N LEU A 166 1.53 7.25 13.99
CA LEU A 166 1.80 8.61 14.47
C LEU A 166 0.85 9.06 15.58
N TRP A 167 -0.30 8.39 15.75
CA TRP A 167 -1.26 8.73 16.80
C TRP A 167 -0.82 8.24 18.18
N ILE A 168 0.05 7.23 18.22
CA ILE A 168 0.53 6.61 19.46
C ILE A 168 1.96 7.03 19.76
N GLU A 169 2.82 7.00 18.74
CA GLU A 169 4.22 7.40 18.83
C GLU A 169 4.50 8.54 17.85
N PRO A 170 4.15 9.79 18.22
CA PRO A 170 4.44 10.95 17.39
C PRO A 170 5.95 11.06 17.17
N THR A 171 6.38 10.95 15.92
CA THR A 171 7.79 11.10 15.55
C THR A 171 7.97 12.32 14.67
N VAL A 172 9.02 13.10 14.95
CA VAL A 172 9.42 14.20 14.07
C VAL A 172 10.10 13.57 12.86
N LEU A 173 9.45 13.65 11.70
CA LEU A 173 10.01 13.17 10.45
C LEU A 173 11.22 14.01 10.04
N SER A 174 12.18 13.38 9.36
CA SER A 174 13.37 14.07 8.84
C SER A 174 12.97 15.28 7.98
N PRO A 175 13.61 16.46 8.11
CA PRO A 175 13.30 17.63 7.31
C PRO A 175 13.32 17.40 5.80
N TRP A 176 14.14 16.46 5.32
CA TRP A 176 14.24 16.11 3.91
C TRP A 176 12.97 15.46 3.35
N THR A 177 12.11 14.89 4.21
CA THR A 177 10.82 14.33 3.79
C THR A 177 9.90 15.39 3.19
N LEU A 178 10.05 16.66 3.59
CA LEU A 178 9.33 17.80 3.02
C LEU A 178 9.57 17.98 1.52
N LEU A 179 10.69 17.48 0.99
CA LEU A 179 11.01 17.56 -0.45
C LEU A 179 10.31 16.47 -1.28
N VAL A 180 9.90 15.37 -0.64
CA VAL A 180 9.18 14.27 -1.30
C VAL A 180 7.85 14.77 -1.85
N LEU A 181 7.17 15.66 -1.10
CA LEU A 181 5.85 16.21 -1.41
C LEU A 181 5.85 17.03 -2.73
N PRO A 182 6.63 18.12 -2.88
CA PRO A 182 6.69 18.89 -4.12
C PRO A 182 7.32 18.11 -5.29
N ALA A 183 8.28 17.21 -5.01
CA ALA A 183 8.84 16.34 -6.04
C ALA A 183 7.77 15.40 -6.63
N GLY A 184 6.93 14.80 -5.78
CA GLY A 184 5.80 13.98 -6.20
C GLY A 184 4.84 14.72 -7.13
N TYR A 185 4.52 15.97 -6.80
CA TYR A 185 3.69 16.84 -7.62
C TYR A 185 4.30 17.13 -9.01
N LEU A 186 5.61 17.38 -9.08
CA LEU A 186 6.32 17.56 -10.36
C LEU A 186 6.37 16.26 -11.18
N LEU A 187 6.53 15.10 -10.55
CA LEU A 187 6.51 13.83 -11.26
C LEU A 187 5.11 13.54 -11.84
N ILE A 188 4.06 13.69 -11.02
CA ILE A 188 2.68 13.43 -11.43
C ILE A 188 2.23 14.46 -12.48
N GLY A 189 2.56 15.74 -12.30
CA GLY A 189 2.26 16.79 -13.28
C GLY A 189 2.94 16.56 -14.64
N SER A 190 4.16 16.01 -14.64
CA SER A 190 4.89 15.59 -15.84
C SER A 190 4.19 14.46 -16.57
N TRP A 191 3.81 13.43 -15.81
CA TRP A 191 3.09 12.29 -16.35
C TRP A 191 1.71 12.70 -16.91
N ARG A 192 1.01 13.62 -16.25
CA ARG A 192 -0.27 14.19 -16.71
C ARG A 192 -0.13 15.31 -17.75
N ARG A 193 1.09 15.59 -18.21
CA ARG A 193 1.43 16.60 -19.24
C ARG A 193 0.82 17.98 -18.95
N GLN A 194 0.89 18.43 -17.70
CA GLN A 194 0.25 19.67 -17.24
C GLN A 194 1.11 20.93 -17.50
N TRP A 195 2.35 20.77 -17.96
CA TRP A 195 3.32 21.88 -18.10
C TRP A 195 3.12 22.78 -19.31
N ARG A 196 2.05 22.57 -20.09
CA ARG A 196 1.68 23.51 -21.15
C ARG A 196 1.29 24.87 -20.57
N ASP A 197 0.76 24.89 -19.35
CA ASP A 197 0.57 26.12 -18.57
C ASP A 197 1.85 26.45 -17.79
N ARG A 198 2.63 27.41 -18.31
CA ARG A 198 3.89 27.84 -17.68
C ARG A 198 3.68 28.47 -16.30
N ARG A 199 2.52 29.08 -16.04
CA ARG A 199 2.23 29.65 -14.71
C ARG A 199 2.08 28.53 -13.69
N LEU A 200 1.41 27.45 -14.07
CA LEU A 200 1.26 26.29 -13.20
C LEU A 200 2.61 25.64 -12.88
N LEU A 201 3.49 25.50 -13.89
CA LEU A 201 4.86 25.02 -13.66
C LEU A 201 5.63 25.95 -12.74
N ALA A 202 5.56 27.27 -12.95
CA ALA A 202 6.24 28.25 -12.11
C ALA A 202 5.77 28.18 -10.64
N VAL A 203 4.46 27.99 -10.41
CA VAL A 203 3.90 27.79 -9.06
C VAL A 203 4.46 26.52 -8.40
N GLN A 204 4.60 25.42 -9.15
CA GLN A 204 5.20 24.18 -8.60
C GLN A 204 6.69 24.32 -8.31
N LEU A 205 7.45 25.03 -9.15
CA LEU A 205 8.86 25.31 -8.91
C LEU A 205 9.07 26.27 -7.74
N ALA A 206 8.21 27.27 -7.59
CA ALA A 206 8.21 28.17 -6.44
C ALA A 206 7.86 27.41 -5.15
N GLY A 207 6.88 26.50 -5.21
CA GLY A 207 6.59 25.56 -4.14
C GLY A 207 7.82 24.73 -3.79
N LEU A 208 8.44 24.05 -4.76
CA LEU A 208 9.67 23.28 -4.51
C LEU A 208 10.75 24.12 -3.83
N ALA A 209 10.99 25.34 -4.29
CA ALA A 209 11.97 26.25 -3.69
C ALA A 209 11.60 26.63 -2.25
N ALA A 210 10.33 26.91 -1.97
CA ALA A 210 9.86 27.25 -0.63
C ALA A 210 10.02 26.07 0.36
N TRP A 211 9.63 24.85 -0.04
CA TRP A 211 9.82 23.66 0.80
C TRP A 211 11.29 23.29 0.97
N ALA A 212 12.12 23.49 -0.06
CA ALA A 212 13.56 23.32 0.06
C ALA A 212 14.19 24.32 1.03
N GLY A 213 13.79 25.59 0.96
CA GLY A 213 14.20 26.61 1.93
C GLY A 213 13.81 26.22 3.35
N LEU A 214 12.59 25.73 3.54
CA LEU A 214 12.10 25.27 4.85
C LEU A 214 12.89 24.06 5.38
N ALA A 215 13.16 23.07 4.53
CA ALA A 215 13.95 21.90 4.89
C ALA A 215 15.38 22.28 5.29
N VAL A 216 16.03 23.17 4.53
CA VAL A 216 17.37 23.68 4.87
C VAL A 216 17.35 24.48 6.16
N ALA A 217 16.34 25.35 6.36
CA ALA A 217 16.19 26.11 7.60
C ALA A 217 15.99 25.19 8.82
N ALA A 218 15.27 24.08 8.67
CA ALA A 218 15.10 23.09 9.73
C ALA A 218 16.37 22.29 10.01
N VAL A 219 17.26 22.09 9.02
CA VAL A 219 18.53 21.35 9.21
C VAL A 219 19.64 22.23 9.78
N VAL A 220 19.69 23.50 9.39
CA VAL A 220 20.77 24.43 9.76
C VAL A 220 20.38 25.30 10.95
N GLY A 221 19.08 25.44 11.22
CA GLY A 221 18.55 26.22 12.32
C GLY A 221 18.78 25.59 13.70
N PRO A 222 18.36 26.29 14.76
CA PRO A 222 18.38 25.75 16.12
C PRO A 222 17.51 24.50 16.23
N ASP A 223 17.98 23.52 17.01
CA ASP A 223 17.28 22.24 17.22
C ASP A 223 15.83 22.45 17.71
N ASP A 224 15.63 23.43 18.60
CA ASP A 224 14.32 23.80 19.17
C ASP A 224 13.28 24.21 18.10
N LEU A 225 13.71 24.70 16.94
CA LEU A 225 12.82 25.15 15.86
C LEU A 225 12.60 24.09 14.79
N THR A 226 13.39 23.01 14.78
CA THR A 226 13.34 21.97 13.75
C THR A 226 11.95 21.34 13.66
N GLY A 227 11.41 20.90 14.81
CA GLY A 227 10.08 20.29 14.85
C GLY A 227 8.97 21.24 14.40
N ALA A 228 9.03 22.51 14.80
CA ALA A 228 8.05 23.52 14.43
C ALA A 228 8.07 23.83 12.92
N LEU A 229 9.27 23.93 12.33
CA LEU A 229 9.45 24.13 10.90
C LEU A 229 8.97 22.92 10.09
N VAL A 230 9.25 21.70 10.56
CA VAL A 230 8.73 20.47 9.95
C VAL A 230 7.20 20.44 10.01
N ALA A 231 6.60 20.68 11.19
CA ALA A 231 5.14 20.72 11.34
C ALA A 231 4.49 21.76 10.41
N ALA A 232 5.06 22.97 10.35
CA ALA A 232 4.59 24.03 9.46
C ALA A 232 4.69 23.63 7.99
N GLY A 233 5.75 22.92 7.59
CA GLY A 233 5.94 22.42 6.22
C GLY A 233 4.89 21.40 5.79
N TRP A 234 4.57 20.45 6.67
CA TRP A 234 3.51 19.47 6.43
C TRP A 234 2.13 20.12 6.40
N LEU A 235 1.80 20.99 7.36
CA LEU A 235 0.52 21.71 7.38
C LEU A 235 0.35 22.66 6.17
N GLY A 236 1.44 23.32 5.78
CA GLY A 236 1.49 24.14 4.58
C GLY A 236 1.18 23.32 3.32
N HIS A 237 1.66 22.06 3.27
CA HIS A 237 1.42 21.18 2.13
C HIS A 237 -0.01 20.65 2.13
N ALA A 238 -0.58 20.33 3.30
CA ALA A 238 -2.01 20.03 3.42
C ALA A 238 -2.89 21.18 2.86
N GLY A 239 -2.50 22.43 3.08
CA GLY A 239 -3.15 23.60 2.48
C GLY A 239 -2.98 23.66 0.96
N TRP A 240 -1.79 23.32 0.45
CA TRP A 240 -1.48 23.21 -0.98
C TRP A 240 -2.30 22.10 -1.66
N ASP A 241 -2.44 20.96 -1.01
CA ASP A 241 -3.26 19.82 -1.45
C ASP A 241 -4.74 20.21 -1.55
N LEU A 242 -5.25 20.97 -0.58
CA LEU A 242 -6.63 21.45 -0.61
C LEU A 242 -6.90 22.34 -1.84
N ALA A 243 -5.94 23.20 -2.20
CA ALA A 243 -6.04 24.01 -3.41
C ALA A 243 -6.04 23.13 -4.69
N HIS A 244 -5.21 22.10 -4.74
CA HIS A 244 -5.15 21.18 -5.88
C HIS A 244 -6.36 20.23 -5.96
N HIS A 245 -6.91 19.82 -4.81
CA HIS A 245 -8.14 19.04 -4.73
C HIS A 245 -9.33 19.83 -5.31
N ARG A 246 -9.45 21.11 -4.97
CA ARG A 246 -10.51 22.00 -5.50
C ARG A 246 -10.37 22.23 -7.00
N THR A 247 -9.16 22.53 -7.47
CA THR A 247 -8.91 22.88 -8.89
C THR A 247 -8.81 21.65 -9.82
N GLY A 248 -8.45 20.48 -9.30
CA GLY A 248 -8.22 19.26 -10.10
C GLY A 248 -7.03 19.36 -11.06
N ARG A 249 -6.13 20.31 -10.83
CA ARG A 249 -4.92 20.54 -11.65
C ARG A 249 -3.72 19.84 -11.03
N VAL A 250 -2.69 19.57 -11.84
CA VAL A 250 -1.45 18.85 -11.46
C VAL A 250 -1.68 17.39 -11.08
N VAL A 251 -2.34 17.12 -9.95
CA VAL A 251 -2.59 15.78 -9.41
C VAL A 251 -4.08 15.37 -9.52
N PRO A 252 -4.41 14.07 -9.52
CA PRO A 252 -5.79 13.61 -9.38
C PRO A 252 -6.40 14.02 -8.04
N ARG A 253 -7.72 14.28 -8.02
CA ARG A 253 -8.44 14.70 -6.79
C ARG A 253 -8.27 13.73 -5.61
N GLY A 254 -8.31 12.43 -5.88
CA GLY A 254 -8.10 11.42 -4.85
C GLY A 254 -6.67 11.44 -4.28
N TYR A 255 -5.67 11.70 -5.12
CA TYR A 255 -4.29 11.85 -4.64
C TYR A 255 -4.14 13.07 -3.73
N ALA A 256 -4.70 14.21 -4.12
CA ALA A 256 -4.69 15.41 -3.28
C ALA A 256 -5.49 15.23 -1.97
N GLU A 257 -6.58 14.46 -1.98
CA GLU A 257 -7.34 14.15 -0.75
C GLU A 257 -6.53 13.23 0.18
N TRP A 258 -5.88 12.19 -0.36
CA TRP A 258 -5.01 11.31 0.41
C TRP A 258 -3.81 12.06 0.99
N CYS A 259 -3.07 12.81 0.16
CA CYS A 259 -1.90 13.59 0.57
C CYS A 259 -2.30 14.62 1.63
N GLY A 260 -3.36 15.40 1.39
CA GLY A 260 -3.76 16.46 2.31
C GLY A 260 -4.21 15.94 3.68
N VAL A 261 -4.84 14.75 3.75
CA VAL A 261 -5.20 14.12 5.02
C VAL A 261 -3.95 13.60 5.73
N LEU A 262 -3.06 12.93 5.02
CA LEU A 262 -1.81 12.41 5.59
C LEU A 262 -0.98 13.57 6.17
N ASP A 263 -0.82 14.64 5.40
CA ASP A 263 -0.01 15.79 5.76
C ASP A 263 -0.59 16.56 6.95
N ALA A 264 -1.92 16.67 7.02
CA ALA A 264 -2.60 17.24 8.17
C ALA A 264 -2.38 16.39 9.43
N VAL A 265 -2.50 15.06 9.33
CA VAL A 265 -2.29 14.17 10.47
C VAL A 265 -0.83 14.25 10.96
N VAL A 266 0.14 14.19 10.05
CA VAL A 266 1.57 14.32 10.39
C VAL A 266 1.84 15.67 11.04
N GLY A 267 1.45 16.77 10.39
CA GLY A 267 1.71 18.12 10.87
C GLY A 267 1.06 18.43 12.22
N VAL A 268 -0.18 17.99 12.43
CA VAL A 268 -0.89 18.15 13.71
C VAL A 268 -0.24 17.32 14.82
N ASN A 269 0.09 16.05 14.58
CA ASN A 269 0.71 15.21 15.61
C ASN A 269 2.09 15.72 16.02
N VAL A 270 2.92 16.17 15.06
CA VAL A 270 4.21 16.80 15.38
C VAL A 270 3.99 18.08 16.19
N ALA A 271 3.06 18.94 15.80
CA ALA A 271 2.77 20.17 16.55
C ALA A 271 2.27 19.87 17.98
N LEU A 272 1.39 18.89 18.15
CA LEU A 272 0.90 18.48 19.46
C LEU A 272 2.01 17.89 20.33
N ALA A 273 2.89 17.06 19.76
CA ALA A 273 4.03 16.49 20.48
C ALA A 273 4.97 17.58 21.02
N LEU A 274 5.18 18.66 20.26
CA LEU A 274 6.00 19.81 20.69
C LEU A 274 5.32 20.69 21.74
N LEU A 275 3.98 20.69 21.80
CA LEU A 275 3.22 21.48 22.77
C LEU A 275 3.00 20.73 24.09
N LEU A 276 3.04 19.40 24.06
CA LEU A 276 2.75 18.53 25.20
C LEU A 276 4.01 17.89 25.82
N GLY A 277 5.13 17.87 25.10
CA GLY A 277 6.45 17.44 25.57
C GLY A 277 7.27 18.60 26.11
#